data_AF-A0A7C6ITP1-F1
#
_entry.id   AF-A0A7C6ITP1-F1
#
_cell.length_a   1.000
_cell.length_b   1.000
_cell.length_c   1.000
_cell.angle_alpha   90.00
_cell.angle_beta   90.00
_cell.angle_gamma   90.00
#
_symmetry.space_group_name_H-M   'P 1'
#
loop_
_entity.id
_entity.type
_entity.pdbx_description
1 polymer ?
#
loop_
_entity_poly.entity_id
_entity_poly.type
_entity_poly.pdbx_seq_one_letter_code
_entity_poly.pdbx_strand_id
1 'polypeptide(L)'
;MEIAFFDNLAVNGKSFLHNASTLSKFIFTAIIINCVIISRGINELIFIAVLQSVLIIAIRLPIKRIFMAAFNPMFFSLVFAVTKYPPFGYDSLLVLLKTFSAVLSVLILISATPFTELFSLLGHFLPSIITDALFVTYRSIFILIQQLDNHLTIMKIRGGFNGGFINSIKNFSSLLGLVIIRSIDLSERMYHILKIRGYKGKIYSGKSFLVFNKQDIVSYILAVGTIMAVILL
;
A
#
# COMPACT_ATOMS: atom_id res chain seq x y z
N MET A 1 7.22 -8.32 9.65
CA MET A 1 7.34 -7.53 8.40
C MET A 1 6.28 -6.46 8.33
N GLU A 2 6.62 -5.23 7.90
CA GLU A 2 5.67 -4.11 7.81
C GLU A 2 4.51 -4.37 6.84
N ILE A 3 4.75 -5.12 5.76
CA ILE A 3 3.75 -5.46 4.74
C ILE A 3 2.57 -6.25 5.34
N ALA A 4 2.86 -7.26 6.15
CA ALA A 4 1.83 -8.06 6.82
C ALA A 4 1.04 -7.26 7.87
N PHE A 5 1.62 -6.19 8.40
CA PHE A 5 0.92 -5.32 9.35
C PHE A 5 -0.11 -4.42 8.65
N PHE A 6 0.27 -3.78 7.55
CA PHE A 6 -0.66 -2.96 6.76
C PHE A 6 -1.80 -3.81 6.20
N ASP A 7 -1.50 -5.03 5.74
CA ASP A 7 -2.56 -5.96 5.30
C ASP A 7 -3.50 -6.36 6.44
N ASN A 8 -2.96 -6.64 7.63
CA ASN A 8 -3.78 -6.96 8.80
C ASN A 8 -4.68 -5.78 9.21
N LEU A 9 -4.16 -4.55 9.20
CA LEU A 9 -4.97 -3.35 9.45
C LEU A 9 -6.10 -3.23 8.44
N ALA A 10 -5.82 -3.44 7.15
CA ALA A 10 -6.80 -3.32 6.09
C ALA A 10 -7.90 -4.39 6.18
N VAL A 11 -7.56 -5.61 6.58
CA VAL A 11 -8.51 -6.74 6.69
C VAL A 11 -9.32 -6.71 7.99
N ASN A 12 -8.70 -6.36 9.11
CA ASN A 12 -9.33 -6.44 10.44
C ASN A 12 -9.76 -5.08 11.01
N GLY A 13 -9.43 -3.98 10.32
CA GLY A 13 -9.82 -2.63 10.72
C GLY A 13 -11.33 -2.45 10.68
N LYS A 14 -11.89 -1.89 11.76
CA LYS A 14 -13.32 -1.52 11.86
C LYS A 14 -13.42 -0.01 11.96
N SER A 15 -13.71 0.65 10.84
CA SER A 15 -13.98 2.09 10.78
C SER A 15 -14.90 2.41 9.61
N PHE A 16 -15.44 3.63 9.59
CA PHE A 16 -16.28 4.11 8.48
C PHE A 16 -15.59 3.96 7.11
N LEU A 17 -14.28 4.25 7.05
CA LEU A 17 -13.51 4.12 5.81
C LEU A 17 -13.07 2.67 5.53
N HIS A 18 -13.21 1.71 6.46
CA HIS A 18 -12.97 0.30 6.17
C HIS A 18 -14.20 -0.36 5.51
N ASN A 19 -15.39 0.07 5.91
CA ASN A 19 -16.68 -0.49 5.47
C ASN A 19 -17.27 0.19 4.22
N ALA A 20 -16.67 1.29 3.74
CA ALA A 20 -16.99 1.88 2.44
C ALA A 20 -16.58 0.95 1.29
N SER A 21 -17.19 1.11 0.12
CA SER A 21 -16.84 0.38 -1.09
C SER A 21 -15.39 0.65 -1.52
N THR A 22 -14.77 -0.33 -2.16
CA THR A 22 -13.39 -0.19 -2.61
C THR A 22 -13.26 0.88 -3.71
N LEU A 23 -14.27 0.99 -4.59
CA LEU A 23 -14.32 2.02 -5.65
C LEU A 23 -14.34 3.43 -5.07
N SER A 24 -15.17 3.69 -4.05
CA SER A 24 -15.32 5.03 -3.48
C SER A 24 -14.02 5.51 -2.83
N LYS A 25 -13.30 4.63 -2.14
CA LYS A 25 -11.99 4.94 -1.54
C LYS A 25 -10.93 5.21 -2.60
N PHE A 26 -10.89 4.40 -3.67
CA PHE A 26 -9.97 4.62 -4.77
C PHE A 26 -10.21 5.98 -5.44
N ILE A 27 -11.47 6.30 -5.76
CA ILE A 27 -11.86 7.60 -6.32
C ILE A 27 -11.53 8.74 -5.37
N PHE A 28 -11.84 8.61 -4.07
CA PHE A 28 -11.51 9.60 -3.05
C PHE A 28 -10.00 9.89 -3.01
N THR A 29 -9.17 8.86 -3.03
CA THR A 29 -7.71 9.02 -3.00
C THR A 29 -7.17 9.62 -4.30
N ALA A 30 -7.71 9.21 -5.45
CA ALA A 30 -7.36 9.80 -6.75
C ALA A 30 -7.73 11.29 -6.81
N ILE A 31 -8.90 11.68 -6.29
CA ILE A 31 -9.32 13.08 -6.20
C ILE A 31 -8.34 13.87 -5.34
N ILE A 32 -8.00 13.38 -4.14
CA ILE A 32 -7.06 14.07 -3.26
C ILE A 32 -5.69 14.24 -3.92
N ILE A 33 -5.16 13.20 -4.57
CA ILE A 33 -3.88 13.29 -5.28
C ILE A 33 -3.95 14.34 -6.38
N ASN A 34 -5.03 14.39 -7.17
CA ASN A 34 -5.22 15.42 -8.19
C ASN A 34 -5.28 16.83 -7.58
N CYS A 35 -6.01 17.01 -6.47
CA CYS A 35 -6.03 18.27 -5.73
C CYS A 35 -4.62 18.69 -5.28
N VAL A 36 -3.83 17.76 -4.71
CA VAL A 36 -2.45 18.03 -4.29
C VAL A 36 -1.56 18.42 -5.49
N ILE A 37 -1.76 17.82 -6.66
CA ILE A 37 -0.99 18.14 -7.87
C ILE A 37 -1.30 19.56 -8.35
N ILE A 38 -2.59 19.90 -8.48
CA ILE A 38 -3.07 21.18 -8.99
C ILE A 38 -2.74 22.33 -8.03
N SER A 39 -2.72 22.04 -6.72
CA SER A 39 -2.54 23.04 -5.67
C SER A 39 -1.24 23.84 -5.82
N ARG A 40 -1.35 25.17 -5.71
CA ARG A 40 -0.21 26.11 -5.82
C ARG A 40 0.01 26.91 -4.53
N GLY A 41 -1.00 26.98 -3.66
CA GLY A 41 -0.92 27.63 -2.36
C GLY A 41 -0.43 26.68 -1.26
N ILE A 42 0.38 27.21 -0.33
CA ILE A 42 0.70 26.51 0.92
C ILE A 42 -0.56 26.27 1.77
N ASN A 43 -1.50 27.22 1.77
CA ASN A 43 -2.73 27.15 2.56
C ASN A 43 -3.61 25.95 2.16
N GLU A 44 -3.76 25.72 0.86
CA GLU A 44 -4.49 24.58 0.30
C GLU A 44 -3.87 23.24 0.75
N LEU A 45 -2.53 23.13 0.67
CA LEU A 45 -1.81 21.91 1.05
C LEU A 45 -1.88 21.66 2.56
N ILE A 46 -1.78 22.70 3.39
CA ILE A 46 -1.97 22.58 4.83
C ILE A 46 -3.38 22.09 5.14
N PHE A 47 -4.40 22.65 4.47
CA PHE A 47 -5.78 22.22 4.66
C PHE A 47 -5.96 20.73 4.32
N ILE A 48 -5.43 20.26 3.19
CA ILE A 48 -5.47 18.84 2.79
C ILE A 48 -4.74 17.97 3.84
N ALA A 49 -3.53 18.35 4.25
CA ALA A 49 -2.75 17.60 5.23
C ALA A 49 -3.45 17.51 6.60
N VAL A 50 -4.08 18.61 7.05
CA VAL A 50 -4.85 18.63 8.29
C VAL A 50 -6.07 17.72 8.17
N LEU A 51 -6.83 17.81 7.07
CA LEU A 51 -7.99 16.95 6.84
C LEU A 51 -7.61 15.46 6.84
N GLN A 52 -6.51 15.10 6.19
CA GLN A 52 -5.99 13.73 6.20
C GLN A 52 -5.54 13.27 7.59
N SER A 53 -4.90 14.16 8.37
CA SER A 53 -4.50 13.85 9.74
C SER A 53 -5.71 13.59 10.65
N VAL A 54 -6.79 14.36 10.47
CA VAL A 54 -8.07 14.16 11.17
C VAL A 54 -8.70 12.82 10.76
N LEU A 55 -8.64 12.46 9.47
CA LEU A 55 -9.13 11.16 9.00
C LEU A 55 -8.35 9.99 9.61
N ILE A 56 -7.02 10.10 9.71
CA ILE A 56 -6.17 9.08 10.34
C ILE A 56 -6.58 8.85 11.81
N ILE A 57 -6.86 9.93 12.54
CA ILE A 57 -7.35 9.86 13.92
C ILE A 57 -8.76 9.25 13.98
N ALA A 58 -9.66 9.65 13.08
CA ALA A 58 -11.04 9.14 13.02
C ALA A 58 -11.09 7.63 12.68
N ILE A 59 -10.17 7.15 11.85
CA ILE A 59 -10.03 5.73 11.45
C ILE A 59 -9.25 4.94 12.54
N ARG A 60 -8.75 5.62 13.58
CA ARG A 60 -7.94 5.04 14.67
C ARG A 60 -6.72 4.29 14.16
N LEU A 61 -6.09 4.80 13.11
CA LEU A 61 -4.87 4.20 12.58
C LEU A 61 -3.70 4.47 13.54
N PRO A 62 -2.73 3.55 13.63
CA PRO A 62 -1.56 3.69 14.50
C PRO A 62 -0.62 4.78 13.99
N ILE A 63 -0.83 6.02 14.46
CA ILE A 63 -0.13 7.24 14.03
C ILE A 63 1.40 7.06 14.00
N LYS A 64 1.97 6.40 15.02
CA LYS A 64 3.43 6.16 15.11
C LYS A 64 3.97 5.41 13.89
N ARG A 65 3.24 4.42 13.38
CA ARG A 65 3.69 3.60 12.25
C ARG A 65 3.43 4.28 10.90
N ILE A 66 2.34 5.04 10.77
CA ILE A 66 2.11 5.87 9.59
C ILE A 66 3.21 6.91 9.46
N PHE A 67 3.58 7.56 10.56
CA PHE A 67 4.65 8.55 10.57
C PHE A 67 6.00 7.92 10.20
N MET A 68 6.31 6.73 10.74
CA MET A 68 7.51 5.97 10.37
C MET A 68 7.54 5.62 8.87
N ALA A 69 6.40 5.22 8.30
CA ALA A 69 6.29 4.92 6.88
C ALA A 69 6.42 6.18 6.01
N ALA A 70 5.86 7.30 6.45
CA ALA A 70 5.93 8.59 5.75
C ALA A 70 7.32 9.23 5.82
N PHE A 71 8.13 8.87 6.82
CA PHE A 71 9.48 9.39 7.01
C PHE A 71 10.38 9.12 5.80
N ASN A 72 10.34 7.91 5.24
CA ASN A 72 11.19 7.52 4.12
C ASN A 72 10.98 8.41 2.88
N PRO A 73 9.77 8.57 2.31
CA PRO A 73 9.54 9.49 1.22
C PRO A 73 9.82 10.96 1.56
N MET A 74 9.49 11.41 2.78
CA MET A 74 9.76 12.79 3.20
C MET A 74 11.24 13.10 3.23
N PHE A 75 12.07 12.17 3.71
CA PHE A 75 13.52 12.33 3.72
C PHE A 75 14.07 12.56 2.32
N PHE A 76 13.66 11.74 1.34
CA PHE A 76 14.07 11.94 -0.06
C PHE A 76 13.55 13.24 -0.66
N SER A 77 12.32 13.62 -0.34
CA SER A 77 11.75 14.89 -0.79
C SER A 77 12.47 16.10 -0.20
N LEU A 78 12.98 15.99 1.03
CA LEU A 78 13.76 17.05 1.67
C LEU A 78 15.10 17.22 0.97
N VAL A 79 15.83 16.13 0.73
CA VAL A 79 17.08 16.16 -0.04
C VAL A 79 16.84 16.80 -1.41
N PHE A 80 15.79 16.38 -2.12
CA PHE A 80 15.41 16.94 -3.42
C PHE A 80 15.10 18.45 -3.34
N ALA A 81 14.33 18.88 -2.34
CA ALA A 81 13.94 20.28 -2.18
C ALA A 81 15.15 21.19 -1.89
N VAL A 82 16.09 20.73 -1.06
CA VAL A 82 17.33 21.46 -0.76
C VAL A 82 18.21 21.57 -2.00
N THR A 83 18.35 20.50 -2.78
CA THR A 83 19.21 20.51 -3.97
C THR A 83 18.65 21.36 -5.09
N LYS A 84 17.33 21.34 -5.31
CA LYS A 84 16.70 21.98 -6.46
C LYS A 84 16.37 23.47 -6.24
N TYR A 85 16.05 23.87 -5.01
CA TYR A 85 15.60 25.23 -4.71
C TYR A 85 16.41 25.87 -3.56
N PRO A 86 17.68 26.25 -3.80
CA PRO A 86 18.44 27.08 -2.87
C PRO A 86 18.16 28.58 -3.11
N PRO A 87 17.95 29.42 -2.07
CA PRO A 87 17.83 29.10 -0.64
C PRO A 87 16.49 28.47 -0.28
N PHE A 88 16.45 27.76 0.86
CA PHE A 88 15.24 27.08 1.35
C PHE A 88 14.11 28.09 1.58
N GLY A 89 13.11 28.07 0.70
CA GLY A 89 12.07 29.10 0.65
C GLY A 89 10.68 28.52 0.49
N TYR A 90 9.79 29.32 -0.09
CA TYR A 90 8.39 28.96 -0.33
C TYR A 90 8.26 27.67 -1.16
N ASP A 91 9.02 27.55 -2.25
CA ASP A 91 8.93 26.40 -3.17
C ASP A 91 9.42 25.09 -2.52
N SER A 92 10.47 25.15 -1.70
CA SER A 92 10.99 23.99 -0.96
C SER A 92 9.95 23.45 0.02
N LEU A 93 9.27 24.34 0.74
CA LEU A 93 8.21 23.99 1.69
C LEU A 93 6.98 23.43 0.98
N LEU A 94 6.63 23.99 -0.18
CA LEU A 94 5.51 23.54 -1.00
C LEU A 94 5.73 22.10 -1.50
N VAL A 95 6.94 21.77 -1.97
CA VAL A 95 7.28 20.39 -2.38
C VAL A 95 7.18 19.42 -1.20
N LEU A 96 7.68 19.79 -0.02
CA LEU A 96 7.58 18.96 1.18
C LEU A 96 6.14 18.67 1.58
N LEU A 97 5.28 19.70 1.58
CA LEU A 97 3.87 19.57 1.92
C LEU A 97 3.10 18.75 0.88
N LYS A 98 3.43 18.89 -0.42
CA LYS A 98 2.88 18.04 -1.48
C LYS A 98 3.24 16.58 -1.26
N THR A 99 4.51 16.29 -1.02
CA THR A 99 4.96 14.92 -0.75
C THR A 99 4.25 14.36 0.48
N PHE A 100 4.18 15.12 1.58
CA PHE A 100 3.52 14.67 2.79
C PHE A 100 2.04 14.34 2.55
N SER A 101 1.30 15.22 1.89
CA SER A 101 -0.12 15.04 1.61
C SER A 101 -0.39 13.87 0.64
N ALA A 102 0.47 13.71 -0.37
CA ALA A 102 0.37 12.58 -1.30
C ALA A 102 0.65 11.25 -0.60
N VAL A 103 1.69 11.19 0.24
CA VAL A 103 2.05 9.97 0.98
C VAL A 103 0.97 9.59 1.98
N LEU A 104 0.42 10.56 2.73
CA LEU A 104 -0.71 10.31 3.63
C LEU A 104 -1.93 9.77 2.89
N SER A 105 -2.27 10.31 1.71
CA SER A 105 -3.41 9.82 0.92
C SER A 105 -3.28 8.33 0.56
N VAL A 106 -2.09 7.92 0.13
CA VAL A 106 -1.80 6.53 -0.26
C VAL A 106 -1.76 5.62 0.97
N LEU A 107 -1.17 6.08 2.08
CA LEU A 107 -1.15 5.30 3.32
C LEU A 107 -2.55 5.08 3.90
N ILE A 108 -3.44 6.06 3.80
CA ILE A 108 -4.86 5.91 4.19
C ILE A 108 -5.53 4.85 3.30
N LEU A 109 -5.29 4.86 1.99
CA LEU A 109 -5.83 3.87 1.07
C LEU A 109 -5.37 2.45 1.46
N ILE A 110 -4.05 2.23 1.49
CA ILE A 110 -3.46 0.91 1.74
C ILE A 110 -3.86 0.38 3.12
N SER A 111 -3.99 1.24 4.12
CA SER A 111 -4.39 0.82 5.47
C SER A 111 -5.88 0.51 5.59
N ALA A 112 -6.74 1.04 4.71
CA ALA A 112 -8.19 0.89 4.80
C ALA A 112 -8.81 -0.04 3.75
N THR A 113 -8.02 -0.48 2.76
CA THR A 113 -8.46 -1.44 1.72
C THR A 113 -7.53 -2.64 1.62
N PRO A 114 -8.07 -3.86 1.77
CA PRO A 114 -7.30 -5.08 1.50
C PRO A 114 -6.82 -5.11 0.05
N PHE A 115 -5.59 -5.59 -0.17
CA PHE A 115 -5.03 -5.72 -1.53
C PHE A 115 -5.88 -6.62 -2.43
N THR A 116 -6.53 -7.64 -1.85
CA THR A 116 -7.44 -8.53 -2.58
C THR A 116 -8.66 -7.82 -3.16
N GLU A 117 -9.16 -6.79 -2.47
CA GLU A 117 -10.25 -5.94 -2.96
C GLU A 117 -9.75 -4.92 -3.99
N LEU A 118 -8.52 -4.41 -3.85
CA LEU A 118 -7.90 -3.58 -4.89
C LEU A 118 -7.72 -4.37 -6.20
N PHE A 119 -7.29 -5.63 -6.14
CA PHE A 119 -7.14 -6.47 -7.34
C PHE A 119 -8.47 -6.83 -7.99
N SER A 120 -9.55 -7.00 -7.21
CA SER A 120 -10.87 -7.24 -7.81
C SER A 120 -11.38 -6.02 -8.57
N LEU A 121 -11.08 -4.80 -8.11
CA LEU A 121 -11.34 -3.57 -8.87
C LEU A 121 -10.54 -3.50 -10.16
N LEU A 122 -9.22 -3.72 -10.08
CA LEU A 122 -8.35 -3.71 -11.26
C LEU A 122 -8.78 -4.77 -12.27
N GLY A 123 -9.30 -5.90 -11.79
CA GLY A 123 -9.78 -6.97 -12.64
C GLY A 123 -11.00 -6.67 -13.50
N HIS A 124 -11.65 -5.52 -13.29
CA HIS A 124 -12.65 -5.03 -14.24
C HIS A 124 -12.01 -4.44 -15.50
N PHE A 125 -10.82 -3.86 -15.39
CA PHE A 125 -10.08 -3.23 -16.50
C PHE A 125 -9.08 -4.19 -17.15
N LEU A 126 -8.62 -5.19 -16.41
CA LEU A 126 -7.60 -6.15 -16.86
C LEU A 126 -8.23 -7.48 -17.33
N PRO A 127 -7.60 -8.18 -18.30
CA PRO A 127 -7.99 -9.54 -18.67
C PRO A 127 -7.95 -10.49 -17.47
N SER A 128 -8.87 -11.47 -17.43
CA SER A 128 -9.00 -12.39 -16.29
C SER A 128 -7.69 -13.12 -15.95
N ILE A 129 -6.88 -13.47 -16.97
CA ILE A 129 -5.59 -14.13 -16.76
C ILE A 129 -4.63 -13.31 -15.88
N ILE A 130 -4.63 -11.98 -16.03
CA ILE A 130 -3.75 -11.10 -15.25
C ILE A 130 -4.27 -11.00 -13.82
N THR A 131 -5.59 -10.95 -13.64
CA THR A 131 -6.22 -10.91 -12.32
C THR A 131 -5.95 -12.17 -11.52
N ASP A 132 -6.04 -13.33 -12.18
CA ASP A 132 -5.75 -14.63 -11.58
C ASP A 132 -4.28 -14.73 -11.19
N ALA A 133 -3.39 -14.26 -12.06
CA ALA A 133 -1.97 -14.15 -11.76
C ALA A 133 -1.70 -13.23 -10.56
N LEU A 134 -2.39 -12.10 -10.43
CA LEU A 134 -2.27 -11.19 -9.27
C LEU A 134 -2.71 -11.87 -7.97
N PHE A 135 -3.84 -12.59 -7.96
CA PHE A 135 -4.28 -13.31 -6.75
C PHE A 135 -3.31 -14.41 -6.34
N VAL A 136 -2.81 -15.19 -7.30
CA VAL A 136 -1.86 -16.27 -7.04
C VAL A 136 -0.51 -15.73 -6.57
N THR A 137 0.00 -14.67 -7.21
CA THR A 137 1.26 -14.01 -6.81
C THR A 137 1.15 -13.35 -5.44
N TYR A 138 0.04 -12.67 -5.15
CA TYR A 138 -0.20 -12.10 -3.82
C TYR A 138 -0.14 -13.18 -2.74
N ARG A 139 -0.89 -14.28 -2.91
CA ARG A 139 -0.87 -15.40 -1.97
C ARG A 139 0.51 -16.03 -1.85
N SER A 140 1.24 -16.21 -2.95
CA SER A 140 2.56 -16.84 -2.93
C SER A 140 3.60 -15.99 -2.22
N ILE A 141 3.53 -14.65 -2.32
CA ILE A 141 4.42 -13.73 -1.59
C ILE A 141 4.35 -13.97 -0.09
N PHE A 142 3.16 -14.06 0.52
CA PHE A 142 3.04 -14.32 1.96
C PHE A 142 3.56 -15.69 2.37
N ILE A 143 3.33 -16.72 1.54
CA ILE A 143 3.85 -18.06 1.80
C ILE A 143 5.38 -18.06 1.75
N LEU A 144 5.97 -17.42 0.75
CA LEU A 144 7.43 -17.32 0.59
C LEU A 144 8.07 -16.48 1.69
N ILE A 145 7.43 -15.39 2.11
CA ILE A 145 7.85 -14.59 3.26
C ILE A 145 7.91 -15.42 4.53
N GLN A 146 6.87 -16.22 4.82
CA GLN A 146 6.85 -17.07 6.01
C GLN A 146 7.97 -18.12 5.97
N GLN A 147 8.21 -18.72 4.80
CA GLN A 147 9.32 -19.66 4.62
C GLN A 147 10.67 -18.96 4.80
N LEU A 148 10.84 -17.77 4.24
CA LEU A 148 12.05 -16.96 4.36
C LEU A 148 12.33 -16.62 5.82
N ASP A 149 11.33 -16.16 6.58
CA ASP A 149 11.49 -15.83 8.01
C ASP A 149 11.89 -17.06 8.83
N ASN A 150 11.30 -18.22 8.56
CA ASN A 150 11.67 -19.48 9.19
C ASN A 150 13.13 -19.86 8.87
N HIS A 151 13.54 -19.75 7.59
CA HIS A 151 14.90 -20.05 7.16
C HIS A 151 15.93 -19.07 7.73
N LEU A 152 15.61 -17.77 7.77
CA LEU A 152 16.44 -16.75 8.41
C LEU A 152 16.64 -17.06 9.90
N THR A 153 15.59 -17.51 10.59
CA THR A 153 15.67 -17.89 12.01
C THR A 153 16.59 -19.09 12.21
N ILE A 154 16.47 -20.13 11.37
CA ILE A 154 17.36 -21.31 11.40
C ILE A 154 18.82 -20.90 11.14
N MET A 155 19.06 -20.02 10.17
CA MET A 155 20.43 -19.55 9.86
C MET A 155 21.02 -18.72 10.99
N LYS A 156 20.21 -17.88 11.65
CA LYS A 156 20.65 -17.13 12.84
C LYS A 156 21.07 -18.08 13.97
N ILE A 157 20.29 -19.11 14.26
CA ILE A 157 20.62 -20.12 15.29
C ILE A 157 21.91 -20.87 14.95
N ARG A 158 22.15 -21.17 13.67
CA ARG A 158 23.37 -21.84 13.19
C ARG A 158 24.61 -20.94 13.13
N GLY A 159 24.53 -19.68 13.59
CA GLY A 159 25.66 -18.75 13.55
C GLY A 159 26.00 -18.25 12.13
N GLY A 160 25.06 -18.34 11.18
CA GLY A 160 25.30 -18.00 9.77
C GLY A 160 25.70 -16.53 9.53
N PHE A 161 25.47 -15.63 10.49
CA PHE A 161 25.84 -14.22 10.35
C PHE A 161 27.12 -13.83 11.11
N ASN A 162 27.79 -14.78 11.76
CA ASN A 162 28.94 -14.49 12.63
C ASN A 162 30.30 -14.46 11.89
N GLY A 163 30.31 -14.55 10.55
CA GLY A 163 31.52 -14.69 9.73
C GLY A 163 31.97 -13.44 8.95
N GLY A 164 31.49 -12.25 9.30
CA GLY A 164 31.79 -11.00 8.57
C GLY A 164 30.94 -10.78 7.31
N PHE A 165 31.20 -9.67 6.60
CA PHE A 165 30.37 -9.21 5.47
C PHE A 165 30.35 -10.22 4.30
N ILE A 166 31.49 -10.85 4.00
CA ILE A 166 31.62 -11.82 2.89
C ILE A 166 30.85 -13.11 3.19
N ASN A 167 30.93 -13.64 4.41
CA ASN A 167 30.15 -14.84 4.75
C ASN A 167 28.66 -14.52 4.80
N SER A 168 28.30 -13.30 5.23
CA SER A 168 26.91 -12.84 5.24
C SER A 168 26.34 -12.78 3.82
N ILE A 169 27.10 -12.27 2.83
CA ILE A 169 26.62 -12.20 1.44
C ILE A 169 26.53 -13.59 0.80
N LYS A 170 27.45 -14.50 1.13
CA LYS A 170 27.41 -15.90 0.66
C LYS A 170 26.22 -16.66 1.24
N ASN A 171 25.91 -16.45 2.52
CA ASN A 171 24.75 -17.08 3.15
C ASN A 171 23.44 -16.49 2.63
N PHE A 172 23.44 -15.19 2.32
CA PHE A 172 22.31 -14.53 1.68
C PHE A 172 22.06 -15.03 0.25
N SER A 173 23.11 -15.23 -0.56
CA SER A 173 22.93 -15.78 -1.91
C SER A 173 22.41 -17.22 -1.88
N SER A 174 22.85 -18.04 -0.91
CA SER A 174 22.31 -19.37 -0.67
C SER A 174 20.82 -19.34 -0.30
N LEU A 175 20.41 -18.41 0.57
CA LEU A 175 19.00 -18.19 0.90
C LEU A 175 18.18 -17.81 -0.33
N LEU A 176 18.68 -16.90 -1.16
CA LEU A 176 17.98 -16.50 -2.39
C LEU A 176 17.82 -17.67 -3.36
N GLY A 177 18.87 -18.47 -3.56
CA GLY A 177 18.80 -19.68 -4.39
C GLY A 177 17.73 -20.66 -3.89
N LEU A 178 17.68 -20.88 -2.58
CA LEU A 178 16.65 -21.72 -1.96
C LEU A 178 15.24 -21.16 -2.21
N VAL A 179 15.03 -19.86 -2.05
CA VAL A 179 13.71 -19.21 -2.25
C VAL A 179 13.24 -19.35 -3.70
N ILE A 180 14.15 -19.24 -4.67
CA ILE A 180 13.82 -19.44 -6.10
C ILE A 180 13.39 -20.87 -6.37
N ILE A 181 14.11 -21.87 -5.84
CA ILE A 181 13.72 -23.28 -6.01
C ILE A 181 12.34 -23.51 -5.37
N ARG A 182 12.12 -22.97 -4.17
CA ARG A 182 10.83 -23.08 -3.47
C ARG A 182 9.68 -22.38 -4.20
N SER A 183 9.93 -21.27 -4.89
CA SER A 183 8.90 -20.58 -5.65
C SER A 183 8.47 -21.39 -6.87
N ILE A 184 9.40 -22.10 -7.52
CA ILE A 184 9.11 -23.02 -8.62
C ILE A 184 8.25 -24.20 -8.11
N ASP A 185 8.68 -24.89 -7.06
CA ASP A 185 7.91 -25.98 -6.43
C ASP A 185 6.49 -25.54 -6.05
N LEU A 186 6.37 -24.33 -5.49
CA LEU A 186 5.10 -23.75 -5.08
C LEU A 186 4.21 -23.46 -6.28
N SER A 187 4.77 -22.96 -7.39
CA SER A 187 4.03 -22.68 -8.62
C SER A 187 3.45 -23.96 -9.24
N GLU A 188 4.24 -25.03 -9.32
CA GLU A 188 3.82 -26.33 -9.85
C GLU A 188 2.73 -26.95 -8.97
N ARG A 189 2.92 -26.92 -7.65
CA ARG A 189 1.91 -27.39 -6.69
C ARG A 189 0.60 -26.62 -6.81
N MET A 190 0.65 -25.30 -6.91
CA MET A 190 -0.55 -24.47 -7.08
C MET A 190 -1.25 -24.78 -8.40
N TYR A 191 -0.49 -24.96 -9.48
CA TYR A 191 -1.04 -25.34 -10.78
C TYR A 191 -1.80 -26.68 -10.72
N HIS A 192 -1.22 -27.72 -10.11
CA HIS A 192 -1.92 -29.01 -9.94
C HIS A 192 -3.20 -28.89 -9.12
N ILE A 193 -3.18 -28.09 -8.04
CA ILE A 193 -4.38 -27.84 -7.22
C ILE A 193 -5.48 -27.15 -8.03
N LEU A 194 -5.12 -26.14 -8.84
CA LEU A 194 -6.08 -25.46 -9.72
C LEU A 194 -6.66 -26.42 -10.76
N LYS A 195 -5.83 -27.30 -11.35
CA LYS A 195 -6.28 -28.31 -12.32
C LYS A 195 -7.28 -29.29 -11.70
N ILE A 196 -7.01 -29.80 -10.50
CA ILE A 196 -7.93 -30.73 -9.79
C ILE A 196 -9.25 -30.03 -9.44
N ARG A 197 -9.22 -28.73 -9.12
CA ARG A 197 -10.42 -27.93 -8.84
C ARG A 197 -11.23 -27.56 -10.09
N GLY A 198 -10.84 -28.04 -11.28
CA GLY A 198 -11.55 -27.77 -12.52
C GLY A 198 -11.41 -26.32 -12.99
N TYR A 199 -10.25 -25.71 -12.78
CA TYR A 199 -9.97 -24.34 -13.22
C TYR A 199 -10.11 -24.19 -14.74
N LYS A 200 -11.04 -23.32 -15.18
CA LYS A 200 -11.34 -23.03 -16.60
C LYS A 200 -10.82 -21.66 -17.05
N GLY A 201 -9.73 -21.17 -16.45
CA GLY A 201 -9.13 -19.89 -16.84
C GLY A 201 -9.75 -18.63 -16.21
N LYS A 202 -10.51 -18.80 -15.11
CA LYS A 202 -11.04 -17.69 -14.29
C LYS A 202 -11.13 -18.11 -12.81
N ILE A 203 -10.54 -17.32 -11.91
CA ILE A 203 -10.78 -17.41 -10.47
C ILE A 203 -11.92 -16.44 -10.14
N TYR A 204 -13.08 -16.98 -9.75
CA TYR A 204 -14.19 -16.15 -9.30
C TYR A 204 -13.89 -15.61 -7.89
N SER A 205 -13.57 -14.31 -7.79
CA SER A 205 -13.51 -13.63 -6.50
C SER A 205 -14.94 -13.34 -6.00
N GLY A 206 -15.32 -13.95 -4.87
CA GLY A 206 -16.69 -13.96 -4.36
C GLY A 206 -17.17 -12.67 -3.68
N LYS A 207 -16.41 -11.57 -3.72
CA LYS A 207 -16.85 -10.28 -3.16
C LYS A 207 -17.16 -9.29 -4.26
N SER A 208 -18.43 -8.89 -4.33
CA SER A 208 -18.88 -7.75 -5.12
C SER A 208 -18.25 -6.46 -4.57
N PHE A 209 -17.45 -5.79 -5.40
CA PHE A 209 -16.86 -4.48 -5.12
C PHE A 209 -17.89 -3.33 -5.16
N LEU A 210 -19.12 -3.61 -5.61
CA LEU A 210 -20.22 -2.65 -5.85
C LEU A 210 -21.30 -2.68 -4.77
N VAL A 211 -21.01 -3.21 -3.57
CA VAL A 211 -21.98 -3.07 -2.47
C VAL A 211 -21.93 -1.62 -2.00
N PHE A 212 -22.75 -0.78 -2.63
CA PHE A 212 -22.97 0.60 -2.22
C PHE A 212 -23.43 0.61 -0.78
N ASN A 213 -22.58 1.11 0.10
CA ASN A 213 -22.86 1.23 1.50
C ASN A 213 -23.17 2.70 1.83
N LYS A 214 -24.02 2.97 2.82
CA LYS A 214 -24.36 4.35 3.24
C LYS A 214 -23.13 5.18 3.62
N GLN A 215 -22.00 4.52 3.88
CA GLN A 215 -20.71 5.11 4.23
C GLN A 215 -19.92 5.63 3.01
N ASP A 216 -20.30 5.24 1.78
CA ASP A 216 -19.74 5.79 0.54
C ASP A 216 -20.08 7.28 0.35
N ILE A 217 -21.23 7.69 0.87
CA ILE A 217 -21.68 9.08 0.84
C ILE A 217 -20.71 9.96 1.64
N VAL A 218 -20.20 9.47 2.77
CA VAL A 218 -19.24 10.22 3.60
C VAL A 218 -17.91 10.44 2.86
N SER A 219 -17.40 9.40 2.18
CA SER A 219 -16.19 9.55 1.35
C SER A 219 -16.40 10.52 0.18
N TYR A 220 -17.58 10.51 -0.45
CA TYR A 220 -17.87 11.41 -1.56
C TYR A 220 -18.02 12.86 -1.09
N ILE A 221 -18.71 13.10 0.03
CA ILE A 221 -18.85 14.44 0.63
C ILE A 221 -17.48 15.01 1.01
N LEU A 222 -16.60 14.21 1.61
CA LEU A 222 -15.24 14.63 1.93
C LEU A 222 -14.43 14.94 0.66
N ALA A 223 -14.57 14.13 -0.40
CA ALA A 223 -13.92 14.39 -1.68
C ALA A 223 -14.34 15.74 -2.27
N VAL A 224 -15.66 15.97 -2.35
CA VAL A 224 -16.23 17.21 -2.89
C VAL A 224 -15.84 18.41 -2.03
N GLY A 225 -15.83 18.26 -0.70
CA GLY A 225 -15.35 19.28 0.23
C GLY A 225 -13.89 19.66 -0.01
N THR A 226 -13.01 18.67 -0.25
CA THR A 226 -11.59 18.94 -0.58
C THR A 226 -11.43 19.65 -1.91
N ILE A 227 -12.20 19.30 -2.94
CA ILE A 227 -12.16 19.98 -4.24
C ILE A 227 -12.61 21.44 -4.08
N MET A 228 -13.74 21.66 -3.41
CA MET A 228 -14.30 23.00 -3.22
C MET A 228 -13.38 23.89 -2.38
N ALA A 229 -12.73 23.35 -1.36
CA ALA A 229 -11.75 24.10 -0.57
C ALA A 229 -10.51 24.51 -1.39
N VAL A 230 -10.03 23.65 -2.29
CA VAL A 230 -8.88 23.95 -3.17
C VAL A 230 -9.23 24.98 -4.24
N ILE A 231 -10.49 25.04 -4.68
CA ILE A 231 -10.95 26.05 -5.64
C ILE A 231 -11.13 27.43 -4.98
N LEU A 232 -11.44 27.46 -3.68
CA LEU A 232 -11.84 28.68 -2.96
C LEU A 232 -10.69 29.37 -2.22
N LEU A 233 -9.63 28.64 -1.87
CA LEU A 233 -8.38 29.12 -1.25
C LEU A 233 -7.34 29.51 -2.31
#